data_AF-A0A945S5F6-F1
#
_entry.id   AF-A0A945S5F6-F1
#
_cell.length_a   1.000
_cell.length_b   1.000
_cell.length_c   1.000
_cell.angle_alpha   90.00
_cell.angle_beta   90.00
_cell.angle_gamma   90.00
#
_symmetry.space_group_name_H-M   'P 1'
#
loop_
_entity.id
_entity.type
_entity.pdbx_description
1 polymer ?
#
loop_
_entity_poly.entity_id
_entity_poly.type
_entity_poly.pdbx_seq_one_letter_code
_entity_poly.pdbx_strand_id
1 'polypeptide(L)'
;MVIAPYRYAGTWVFDDQAVGLSREPFVSGIPEMMDDMVRDIPDAENGFRLLFSTQPFPGHTHKLTWRRGNKSGNWYYCEQYDSEGWLCPGLFRYYQEAPKEIYAKAEKR
;
A
#
# COMPACT_ATOMS: atom_id res chain seq x y z
N MET A 1 1.39 8.30 7.42
CA MET A 1 2.40 8.38 6.34
C MET A 1 1.67 8.52 5.01
N VAL A 2 2.29 9.18 4.03
CA VAL A 2 1.69 9.41 2.71
C VAL A 2 2.71 9.09 1.64
N ILE A 3 2.31 8.33 0.63
CA ILE A 3 3.09 8.12 -0.61
C ILE A 3 2.24 8.52 -1.81
N ALA A 4 2.87 8.64 -2.97
CA ALA A 4 2.19 8.97 -4.21
C ALA A 4 2.42 7.86 -5.25
N PRO A 5 1.60 6.79 -5.26
CA PRO A 5 1.75 5.73 -6.23
C PRO A 5 1.29 6.15 -7.62
N TYR A 6 1.88 5.55 -8.65
CA TYR A 6 1.55 5.74 -10.06
C TYR A 6 1.82 4.45 -10.85
N ARG A 7 1.28 4.35 -12.07
CA ARG A 7 1.56 3.22 -12.96
C ARG A 7 2.89 3.40 -13.66
N TYR A 8 3.73 2.36 -13.61
CA TYR A 8 4.98 2.29 -14.34
C TYR A 8 5.29 0.84 -14.71
N ALA A 9 5.73 0.60 -15.95
CA ALA A 9 6.11 -0.72 -16.45
C ALA A 9 5.08 -1.84 -16.16
N GLY A 10 3.78 -1.52 -16.24
CA GLY A 10 2.70 -2.49 -16.06
C GLY A 10 2.31 -2.79 -14.61
N THR A 11 2.88 -2.13 -13.60
CA THR A 11 2.49 -2.27 -12.19
C THR A 11 2.36 -0.91 -11.49
N TRP A 12 1.89 -0.91 -10.25
CA TRP A 12 1.93 0.23 -9.36
C TRP A 12 3.30 0.35 -8.71
N VAL A 13 3.86 1.56 -8.74
CA VAL A 13 5.12 1.88 -8.07
C VAL A 13 4.98 3.16 -7.26
N PHE A 14 5.91 3.43 -6.35
CA PHE A 14 6.02 4.72 -5.68
C PHE A 14 7.48 5.11 -5.47
N ASP A 15 7.71 6.40 -5.26
CA ASP A 15 9.02 6.95 -4.89
C ASP A 15 8.94 7.53 -3.47
N ASP A 16 10.02 7.37 -2.71
CA ASP A 16 10.22 8.04 -1.42
C ASP A 16 11.72 8.30 -1.20
N GLN A 17 12.13 9.53 -1.51
CA GLN A 17 13.53 9.94 -1.39
C GLN A 17 14.04 9.93 0.04
N ALA A 18 13.16 10.12 1.05
CA ALA A 18 13.58 10.19 2.45
C ALA A 18 14.12 8.84 2.96
N VAL A 19 13.67 7.73 2.36
CA VAL A 19 14.12 6.37 2.68
C VAL A 19 14.86 5.69 1.52
N GLY A 20 15.15 6.42 0.44
CA GLY A 20 15.92 5.96 -0.71
C GLY A 20 15.20 4.94 -1.59
N LEU A 21 13.86 5.01 -1.68
CA LEU A 21 13.06 4.18 -2.57
C LEU A 21 12.80 4.94 -3.87
N SER A 22 13.10 4.30 -5.00
CA SER A 22 12.74 4.84 -6.31
C SER A 22 12.08 3.76 -7.16
N ARG A 23 10.88 4.07 -7.65
CA ARG A 23 9.99 3.15 -8.38
C ARG A 23 9.85 1.81 -7.65
N GLU A 24 9.73 1.86 -6.33
CA GLU A 24 9.53 0.66 -5.52
C GLU A 24 8.19 0.03 -5.94
N PRO A 25 8.19 -1.21 -6.45
CA PRO A 25 7.00 -1.81 -6.99
C PRO A 25 6.15 -2.43 -5.88
N PHE A 26 4.84 -2.28 -6.03
CA PHE A 26 3.89 -3.20 -5.39
C PHE A 26 3.85 -4.49 -6.19
N VAL A 27 3.78 -5.62 -5.49
CA VAL A 27 3.78 -6.96 -6.10
C VAL A 27 2.82 -7.89 -5.36
N SER A 28 2.49 -9.02 -5.99
CA SER A 28 1.80 -10.15 -5.36
C SER A 28 0.52 -9.78 -4.61
N GLY A 29 -0.56 -9.48 -5.34
CA GLY A 29 -1.90 -9.20 -4.81
C GLY A 29 -2.15 -7.75 -4.40
N ILE A 30 -1.09 -7.00 -4.07
CA ILE A 30 -1.22 -5.56 -3.78
C ILE A 30 -1.59 -4.77 -5.04
N PRO A 31 -1.03 -5.02 -6.25
CA PRO A 31 -1.42 -4.28 -7.45
C PRO A 31 -2.92 -4.37 -7.76
N GLU A 32 -3.49 -5.57 -7.67
CA GLU A 32 -4.92 -5.81 -7.90
C GLU A 32 -5.77 -5.12 -6.83
N MET A 33 -5.32 -5.17 -5.56
CA MET A 33 -5.96 -4.44 -4.47
C MET A 33 -5.91 -2.92 -4.67
N MET A 34 -4.85 -2.39 -5.28
CA MET A 34 -4.74 -0.98 -5.62
C MET A 34 -5.70 -0.61 -6.75
N ASP A 35 -5.87 -1.47 -7.75
CA ASP A 35 -6.86 -1.26 -8.82
C ASP A 35 -8.28 -1.11 -8.24
N ASP A 36 -8.62 -1.95 -7.26
CA ASP A 36 -9.90 -1.86 -6.55
C ASP A 36 -10.00 -0.62 -5.65
N MET A 37 -8.89 -0.21 -5.03
CA MET A 37 -8.81 0.95 -4.15
C MET A 37 -9.00 2.28 -4.89
N VAL A 38 -8.52 2.37 -6.13
CA VAL A 38 -8.53 3.61 -6.91
C VAL A 38 -9.59 3.65 -8.01
N ARG A 39 -10.48 2.65 -8.07
CA ARG A 39 -11.49 2.50 -9.13
C ARG A 39 -12.32 3.76 -9.38
N ASP A 40 -12.62 4.51 -8.32
CA ASP A 40 -13.43 5.73 -8.36
C ASP A 40 -12.59 7.02 -8.39
N ILE A 41 -11.26 6.92 -8.55
CA ILE A 41 -10.33 8.05 -8.64
C ILE A 41 -9.95 8.27 -10.11
N PRO A 42 -10.44 9.35 -10.76
CA PRO A 42 -10.07 9.65 -12.13
C PRO A 42 -8.57 9.87 -12.28
N ASP A 43 -7.99 9.36 -13.36
CA ASP A 43 -6.57 9.48 -13.72
C ASP A 43 -5.58 8.94 -12.66
N ALA A 44 -6.01 8.01 -11.79
CA ALA A 44 -5.17 7.44 -10.73
C ALA A 44 -3.85 6.83 -11.24
N GLU A 45 -3.83 6.32 -12.48
CA GLU A 45 -2.63 5.78 -13.11
C GLU A 45 -1.49 6.81 -13.22
N ASN A 46 -1.82 8.10 -13.33
CA ASN A 46 -0.84 9.19 -13.37
C ASN A 46 -0.39 9.67 -11.98
N GLY A 47 -1.00 9.15 -10.91
CA GLY A 47 -0.67 9.49 -9.54
C GLY A 47 -1.89 9.74 -8.67
N PHE A 48 -1.88 9.21 -7.45
CA PHE A 48 -2.85 9.51 -6.40
C PHE A 48 -2.17 9.61 -5.03
N ARG A 49 -2.85 10.14 -4.01
CA ARG A 49 -2.33 10.11 -2.63
C ARG A 49 -2.80 8.86 -1.93
N LEU A 50 -1.85 8.09 -1.39
CA LEU A 50 -2.14 6.96 -0.53
C LEU A 50 -1.68 7.28 0.89
N LEU A 51 -2.64 7.53 1.77
CA LEU A 51 -2.41 7.74 3.19
C LEU A 51 -2.53 6.40 3.91
N PHE A 52 -1.67 6.18 4.91
CA PHE A 52 -1.79 5.01 5.78
C PHE A 52 -1.16 5.21 7.16
N SER A 53 -1.60 4.39 8.10
CA SER A 53 -1.30 4.49 9.52
C SER A 53 -1.43 3.13 10.19
N THR A 54 -0.71 2.90 11.29
CA THR A 54 -0.89 1.72 12.16
C THR A 54 -2.03 1.88 13.15
N GLN A 55 -2.63 3.08 13.20
CA GLN A 55 -3.81 3.40 13.99
C GLN A 55 -4.94 3.85 13.05
N PRO A 56 -6.21 3.55 13.38
CA PRO A 56 -7.33 4.07 12.61
C PRO A 56 -7.31 5.60 12.65
N PHE A 57 -7.64 6.22 11.52
CA PHE A 57 -7.75 7.67 11.40
C PHE A 57 -9.09 8.07 10.78
N PRO A 58 -9.59 9.29 11.03
CA PRO A 58 -10.85 9.74 10.45
C PRO A 58 -10.82 9.66 8.92
N GLY A 59 -11.82 8.98 8.34
CA GLY A 59 -11.95 8.83 6.89
C GLY A 59 -11.02 7.83 6.23
N HIS A 60 -10.35 6.94 6.99
CA HIS A 60 -9.75 5.75 6.39
C HIS A 60 -10.85 4.91 5.72
N THR A 61 -10.53 4.29 4.58
CA THR A 61 -11.48 3.51 3.79
C THR A 61 -11.12 2.03 3.76
N HIS A 62 -9.86 1.69 4.03
CA HIS A 62 -9.38 0.30 3.96
C HIS A 62 -8.61 -0.07 5.22
N LYS A 63 -8.63 -1.37 5.52
CA LYS A 63 -7.85 -2.00 6.58
C LYS A 63 -7.17 -3.24 6.04
N LEU A 64 -5.87 -3.34 6.28
CA LEU A 64 -5.05 -4.50 6.03
C LEU A 64 -4.66 -5.14 7.36
N THR A 65 -4.94 -6.42 7.51
CA THR A 65 -4.64 -7.18 8.74
C THR A 65 -3.51 -8.16 8.44
N TRP A 66 -2.43 -8.09 9.22
CA TRP A 66 -1.29 -8.99 9.07
C TRP A 66 -1.72 -10.44 9.33
N ARG A 67 -1.33 -11.35 8.45
CA ARG A 67 -1.64 -12.79 8.58
C ARG A 67 -0.40 -13.61 8.92
N ARG A 68 0.65 -13.44 8.11
CA ARG A 68 1.90 -14.20 8.21
C ARG A 68 3.03 -13.40 7.60
N GLY A 69 4.26 -13.68 8.00
CA GLY A 69 5.43 -13.03 7.44
C GLY A 69 6.72 -13.51 8.06
N ASN A 70 7.82 -13.14 7.44
CA ASN A 70 9.18 -13.41 7.90
C ASN A 70 10.12 -12.29 7.39
N LYS A 71 11.44 -12.52 7.45
CA LYS A 71 12.44 -11.56 6.98
C LYS A 71 12.36 -11.22 5.49
N SER A 72 11.72 -12.06 4.67
CA SER A 72 11.57 -11.79 3.24
C SER A 72 10.32 -10.96 2.91
N GLY A 73 9.34 -10.84 3.80
CA GLY A 73 8.16 -9.99 3.59
C GLY A 73 6.94 -10.45 4.39
N ASN A 74 5.82 -9.74 4.21
CA ASN A 74 4.63 -9.89 5.05
C ASN A 74 3.35 -9.95 4.21
N TRP A 75 2.50 -10.93 4.50
CA TRP A 75 1.19 -11.07 3.90
C TRP A 75 0.14 -10.38 4.77
N TYR A 76 -0.65 -9.55 4.11
CA TYR A 76 -1.75 -8.80 4.68
C TYR A 76 -3.05 -9.15 3.97
N TYR A 77 -4.12 -9.27 4.75
CA TYR A 77 -5.47 -9.55 4.26
C TYR A 77 -6.34 -8.30 4.33
N CYS A 78 -7.05 -7.99 3.25
CA CYS A 78 -8.08 -6.97 3.21
C CYS A 78 -9.46 -7.63 3.16
N GLU A 79 -10.24 -7.47 4.23
CA GLU A 79 -11.58 -8.05 4.33
C GLU A 79 -12.55 -7.49 3.29
N GLN A 80 -12.43 -6.19 2.97
CA GLN A 80 -13.30 -5.52 1.99
C GLN A 80 -13.21 -6.13 0.58
N TYR A 81 -12.06 -6.68 0.22
CA TYR A 81 -11.80 -7.25 -1.10
C TYR A 81 -11.67 -8.77 -1.08
N ASP A 82 -11.82 -9.39 0.10
CA ASP A 82 -11.53 -10.80 0.34
C ASP A 82 -10.20 -11.26 -0.30
N SER A 83 -9.16 -10.45 -0.15
CA SER A 83 -7.90 -10.65 -0.86
C SER A 83 -6.68 -10.51 0.05
N GLU A 84 -5.62 -11.23 -0.29
CA GLU A 84 -4.31 -11.10 0.35
C GLU A 84 -3.32 -10.41 -0.59
N GLY A 85 -2.46 -9.58 -0.01
CA GLY A 85 -1.34 -8.98 -0.70
C GLY A 85 -0.05 -9.07 0.13
N TRP A 86 1.08 -9.16 -0.57
CA TRP A 86 2.39 -9.24 0.06
C TRP A 86 3.11 -7.90 0.02
N LEU A 87 3.56 -7.43 1.19
CA LEU A 87 4.42 -6.26 1.33
C LEU A 87 5.87 -6.71 1.55
N CYS A 88 6.75 -6.19 0.69
CA CYS A 88 8.17 -6.47 0.68
C CYS A 88 8.87 -5.94 1.95
N PRO A 89 10.16 -6.28 2.16
CA PRO A 89 10.95 -5.74 3.27
C PRO A 89 11.11 -4.20 3.24
N GLY A 90 10.77 -3.54 2.13
CA GLY A 90 10.67 -2.07 2.04
C GLY A 90 9.77 -1.47 3.12
N LEU A 91 8.78 -2.23 3.62
CA LEU A 91 7.96 -1.88 4.77
C LEU A 91 8.81 -1.49 6.01
N PHE A 92 9.95 -2.15 6.21
CA PHE A 92 10.83 -1.91 7.35
C PHE A 92 11.67 -0.63 7.23
N ARG A 93 11.59 0.08 6.10
CA ARG A 93 12.08 1.46 6.00
C ARG A 93 11.24 2.43 6.83
N TYR A 94 10.04 2.02 7.23
CA TYR A 94 9.04 2.86 7.88
C TYR A 94 8.63 2.35 9.26
N TYR A 95 8.76 1.05 9.49
CA TYR A 95 8.37 0.40 10.73
C TYR A 95 9.50 -0.48 11.26
N GLN A 96 9.68 -0.52 12.58
CA GLN A 96 10.67 -1.40 13.22
C GLN A 96 10.28 -2.88 13.10
N GLU A 97 8.98 -3.15 13.10
CA GLU A 97 8.39 -4.48 12.94
C GLU A 97 7.17 -4.40 12.01
N ALA A 98 6.70 -5.56 11.53
CA ALA A 98 5.56 -5.60 10.63
C ALA A 98 4.29 -5.24 11.44
N PRO A 99 3.63 -4.11 11.14
CA PRO A 99 2.44 -3.70 11.88
C PRO A 99 1.34 -4.74 11.72
N LYS A 100 0.61 -5.02 12.81
CA LYS A 100 -0.51 -5.97 12.77
C LYS A 100 -1.70 -5.46 11.97
N GLU A 101 -1.85 -4.15 11.91
CA GLU A 101 -2.92 -3.47 11.19
C GLU A 101 -2.34 -2.28 10.44
N ILE A 102 -2.78 -2.10 9.20
CA ILE A 102 -2.49 -0.91 8.39
C ILE A 102 -3.84 -0.37 7.91
N TYR A 103 -4.16 0.84 8.30
CA TYR A 103 -5.32 1.57 7.84
C TYR A 103 -4.90 2.43 6.67
N ALA A 104 -5.70 2.48 5.60
CA ALA A 104 -5.36 3.17 4.37
C ALA A 104 -6.52 4.02 3.83
N LYS A 105 -6.17 5.05 3.07
CA LYS A 105 -7.09 5.88 2.28
C LYS A 105 -6.40 6.29 0.99
N ALA A 106 -7.01 5.96 -0.15
CA ALA A 106 -6.63 6.55 -1.42
C ALA A 106 -7.50 7.78 -1.69
N GLU A 107 -6.89 8.83 -2.21
CA GLU A 107 -7.62 10.02 -2.65
C GLU A 107 -6.93 10.70 -3.84
N LYS A 108 -7.72 11.46 -4.59
CA LYS A 108 -7.23 12.23 -5.74
C LYS A 108 -6.14 13.22 -5.32
N ARG A 109 -5.10 13.32 -6.13
CA ARG A 109 -4.04 14.33 -5.96
C ARG A 109 -4.58 15.74 -6.11
#